data_AF-A0A3B9IX77-F1
#
_entry.id   AF-A0A3B9IX77-F1
#
_cell.length_a   1.000
_cell.length_b   1.000
_cell.length_c   1.000
_cell.angle_alpha   90.00
_cell.angle_beta   90.00
_cell.angle_gamma   90.00
#
_symmetry.space_group_name_H-M   'P 1'
#
loop_
_entity.id
_entity.type
_entity.pdbx_description
1 polymer ?
#
loop_
_entity_poly.entity_id
_entity_poly.type
_entity_poly.pdbx_seq_one_letter_code
_entity_poly.pdbx_strand_id
1 'polypeptide(L)'
;MKNNIIKKVLIALHGLFQGFIGLWWSFVGIAFITHPDSSPGTKDWEEDEALIPVGYIMILIYLIILAASFYIFKEKKSDIIAFIISLAVGIAGFVIFVLKIL
;
A
#
# COMPACT_ATOMS: atom_id res chain seq x y z
N MET A 1 -3.45 -22.92 22.90
CA MET A 1 -4.08 -21.58 23.05
C MET A 1 -3.20 -20.40 22.63
N LYS A 2 -1.94 -20.25 23.10
CA LYS A 2 -1.06 -19.11 22.75
C LYS A 2 -0.84 -18.87 21.24
N ASN A 3 -0.71 -19.94 20.44
CA ASN A 3 -0.43 -19.81 19.01
C ASN A 3 -1.53 -19.10 18.21
N ASN A 4 -2.80 -19.25 18.60
CA ASN A 4 -3.91 -18.60 17.90
C ASN A 4 -3.98 -17.10 18.17
N ILE A 5 -3.53 -16.65 19.36
CA ILE A 5 -3.49 -15.22 19.70
C ILE A 5 -2.37 -14.54 18.92
N ILE A 6 -1.16 -15.10 18.93
CA ILE A 6 -0.02 -14.56 18.18
C ILE A 6 -0.35 -14.44 16.70
N LYS A 7 -0.96 -15.48 16.11
CA LYS A 7 -1.39 -15.44 14.71
C LYS A 7 -2.33 -14.26 14.43
N LYS A 8 -3.33 -14.03 15.28
CA LYS A 8 -4.28 -12.91 15.10
C LYS A 8 -3.60 -11.54 15.21
N VAL A 9 -2.64 -11.40 16.13
CA VAL A 9 -1.85 -10.17 16.26
C VAL A 9 -1.03 -9.93 14.99
N LEU A 10 -0.38 -10.95 14.44
CA LEU A 10 0.38 -10.81 13.20
C LEU A 10 -0.50 -10.43 12.00
N ILE A 11 -1.71 -11.02 11.89
CA ILE A 11 -2.67 -10.65 10.85
C ILE A 11 -3.11 -9.19 11.00
N ALA A 12 -3.38 -8.74 12.23
CA ALA A 12 -3.74 -7.36 12.49
C ALA A 12 -2.60 -6.38 12.16
N LEU A 13 -1.36 -6.70 12.54
CA LEU A 13 -0.18 -5.91 12.18
C LEU A 13 0.02 -5.86 10.67
N HIS A 14 -0.14 -6.98 9.98
CA HIS A 14 -0.06 -7.04 8.53
C HIS A 14 -1.14 -6.18 7.85
N GLY A 15 -2.39 -6.24 8.33
CA GLY A 15 -3.47 -5.37 7.86
C GLY A 15 -3.15 -3.88 8.04
N LEU A 16 -2.69 -3.48 9.23
CA LEU A 16 -2.25 -2.11 9.50
C LEU A 16 -1.11 -1.67 8.57
N PHE A 17 -0.11 -2.54 8.37
CA PHE A 17 1.03 -2.27 7.52
C PHE A 17 0.61 -2.09 6.05
N GLN A 18 -0.25 -2.97 5.53
CA GLN A 18 -0.79 -2.83 4.18
C GLN A 18 -1.62 -1.55 4.03
N GLY A 19 -2.45 -1.23 5.03
CA GLY A 19 -3.31 -0.05 4.99
C GLY A 19 -2.56 1.27 5.11
N PHE A 20 -1.42 1.31 5.81
CA PHE A 20 -0.65 2.53 6.00
C PHE A 20 0.57 2.60 5.08
N ILE A 21 1.52 1.67 5.26
CA ILE A 21 2.78 1.66 4.51
C ILE A 21 2.57 1.21 3.06
N GLY A 22 1.70 0.23 2.84
CA GLY A 22 1.34 -0.21 1.49
C GLY A 22 0.67 0.90 0.67
N LEU A 23 -0.24 1.66 1.29
CA LEU A 23 -0.81 2.84 0.64
C LEU A 23 0.20 3.95 0.40
N TRP A 24 1.11 4.23 1.35
CA TRP A 24 2.20 5.19 1.13
C TRP A 24 3.07 4.79 -0.05
N TRP A 25 3.45 3.51 -0.15
CA TRP A 25 4.19 2.96 -1.28
C TRP A 25 3.44 3.15 -2.60
N SER A 26 2.15 2.80 -2.63
CA SER A 26 1.32 3.01 -3.83
C SER A 26 1.15 4.49 -4.18
N PHE A 27 1.09 5.37 -3.19
CA PHE A 27 0.98 6.81 -3.38
C PHE A 27 2.25 7.41 -4.01
N VAL A 28 3.44 6.98 -3.55
CA VAL A 28 4.71 7.32 -4.21
C VAL A 28 4.74 6.77 -5.64
N GLY A 29 4.25 5.55 -5.85
CA GLY A 29 4.12 4.98 -7.20
C GLY A 29 3.24 5.83 -8.12
N ILE A 30 2.13 6.38 -7.61
CA ILE A 30 1.29 7.33 -8.36
C ILE A 30 2.08 8.60 -8.67
N ALA A 31 2.81 9.15 -7.70
CA ALA A 31 3.62 10.34 -7.90
C ALA A 31 4.65 10.19 -9.03
N PHE A 32 5.24 9.00 -9.19
CA PHE A 32 6.15 8.70 -10.30
C PHE A 32 5.46 8.52 -11.66
N ILE A 33 4.17 8.19 -11.69
CA ILE A 33 3.39 8.06 -12.93
C ILE A 33 2.84 9.42 -13.37
N THR A 34 2.39 10.23 -12.42
CA THR A 34 1.94 11.59 -12.70
C THR A 34 3.12 12.41 -13.18
N HIS A 35 2.96 12.97 -14.39
CA HIS A 35 4.04 13.49 -15.23
C HIS A 35 4.93 14.56 -14.58
N PRO A 36 6.11 14.81 -15.19
CA PRO A 36 7.12 15.74 -14.69
C PRO A 36 6.55 17.16 -14.56
N ASP A 37 6.87 17.86 -13.45
CA ASP A 37 6.77 19.34 -13.40
C ASP A 37 7.75 20.02 -14.39
N SER A 38 8.66 19.22 -14.95
CA SER A 38 9.68 19.60 -15.92
C SER A 38 9.10 19.92 -17.30
N SER A 39 9.70 20.86 -18.03
CA SER A 39 9.26 21.21 -19.38
C SER A 39 9.65 20.12 -20.40
N PRO A 40 8.78 19.77 -21.37
CA PRO A 40 9.11 18.78 -22.40
C PRO A 40 10.41 19.09 -23.13
N GLY A 41 11.27 18.08 -23.28
CA GLY A 41 12.56 18.19 -23.98
C GLY A 41 13.72 18.73 -23.15
N THR A 42 13.54 18.94 -21.84
CA THR A 42 14.68 19.16 -20.93
C THR A 42 15.31 17.84 -20.50
N LYS A 43 16.55 17.89 -20.03
CA LYS A 43 17.20 16.72 -19.42
C LYS A 43 16.38 16.15 -18.25
N ASP A 44 15.81 17.04 -17.44
CA ASP A 44 15.01 16.66 -16.27
C ASP A 44 13.71 15.93 -16.70
N TRP A 45 13.12 16.31 -17.84
CA TRP A 45 11.97 15.61 -18.42
C TRP A 45 12.30 14.14 -18.78
N GLU A 46 13.44 13.89 -19.40
CA GLU A 46 13.87 12.53 -19.75
C GLU A 46 14.13 11.66 -18.50
N GLU A 47 14.67 12.27 -17.43
CA GLU A 47 14.91 11.59 -16.16
C GLU A 47 13.59 11.25 -15.44
N ASP A 48 12.63 12.17 -15.43
CA ASP A 48 11.33 11.98 -14.80
C ASP A 48 10.50 10.92 -15.57
N GLU A 49 10.53 10.92 -16.91
CA GLU A 49 9.87 9.87 -17.72
C GLU A 49 10.43 8.46 -17.45
N ALA A 50 11.72 8.35 -17.13
CA ALA A 50 12.36 7.07 -16.81
C ALA A 50 11.83 6.45 -15.50
N LEU A 51 11.19 7.24 -14.62
CA LEU A 51 10.59 6.77 -13.37
C LEU A 51 9.16 6.23 -13.54
N ILE A 52 8.49 6.53 -14.65
CA ILE A 52 7.11 6.08 -14.92
C ILE A 52 6.96 4.55 -14.81
N PRO A 53 7.84 3.72 -15.42
CA PRO A 53 7.76 2.27 -15.28
C PRO A 53 7.92 1.81 -13.83
N VAL A 54 8.77 2.49 -13.04
CA VAL A 54 8.98 2.20 -11.63
C VAL A 54 7.69 2.41 -10.85
N GLY A 55 6.98 3.52 -11.10
CA GLY A 55 5.69 3.80 -10.48
C GLY A 55 4.65 2.69 -10.72
N TYR A 56 4.54 2.19 -11.95
CA TYR A 56 3.65 1.06 -12.25
C TYR A 56 4.04 -0.23 -11.52
N ILE A 57 5.33 -0.55 -11.46
CA ILE A 57 5.84 -1.73 -10.75
C ILE A 57 5.53 -1.62 -9.25
N MET A 58 5.69 -0.43 -8.66
CA MET A 58 5.39 -0.19 -7.25
C MET A 58 3.92 -0.47 -6.92
N ILE A 59 2.99 0.06 -7.72
CA ILE A 59 1.54 -0.16 -7.54
C ILE A 59 1.21 -1.65 -7.75
N LEU A 60 1.80 -2.28 -8.77
CA LEU A 60 1.58 -3.69 -9.07
C LEU A 60 2.01 -4.59 -7.91
N ILE A 61 3.19 -4.37 -7.32
CA ILE A 61 3.67 -5.12 -6.15
C ILE A 61 2.69 -4.97 -4.98
N TYR A 62 2.22 -3.75 -4.71
CA TYR A 62 1.23 -3.51 -3.65
C TYR A 62 -0.06 -4.30 -3.89
N LEU A 63 -0.61 -4.24 -5.11
CA LEU A 63 -1.84 -4.95 -5.46
C LEU A 63 -1.68 -6.48 -5.36
N ILE A 64 -0.54 -7.03 -5.79
CA ILE A 64 -0.24 -8.46 -5.69
C ILE A 64 -0.22 -8.91 -4.22
N ILE A 65 0.47 -8.17 -3.34
CA ILE A 65 0.56 -8.52 -1.92
C ILE A 65 -0.82 -8.41 -1.25
N LEU A 66 -1.58 -7.36 -1.57
CA LEU A 66 -2.93 -7.17 -1.06
C LEU A 66 -3.85 -8.32 -1.49
N ALA A 67 -3.85 -8.67 -2.77
CA ALA A 67 -4.64 -9.79 -3.30
C ALA A 67 -4.24 -11.13 -2.69
N ALA A 68 -2.94 -11.40 -2.56
CA ALA A 68 -2.43 -12.60 -1.88
C ALA A 68 -2.89 -12.67 -0.42
N SER A 69 -2.93 -11.54 0.28
CA SER A 69 -3.41 -11.47 1.67
C SER A 69 -4.87 -11.87 1.78
N PHE A 70 -5.74 -11.34 0.91
CA PHE A 70 -7.14 -11.76 0.85
C PHE A 70 -7.29 -13.24 0.51
N TYR A 71 -6.51 -13.75 -0.45
CA TYR A 71 -6.53 -15.15 -0.83
C TYR A 71 -6.13 -16.08 0.33
N ILE A 72 -5.13 -15.71 1.13
CA ILE A 72 -4.64 -16.51 2.26
C ILE A 72 -5.62 -16.46 3.44
N PHE A 73 -6.19 -15.30 3.77
CA PHE A 73 -7.02 -15.14 4.97
C PHE A 73 -8.49 -15.50 4.77
N LYS A 74 -8.98 -15.63 3.54
CA LYS A 74 -10.39 -16.01 3.26
C LYS A 74 -10.80 -17.34 3.88
N GLU A 75 -9.85 -18.25 4.10
CA GLU A 75 -10.08 -19.60 4.64
C GLU A 75 -10.70 -19.59 6.03
N LYS A 76 -10.46 -18.52 6.81
CA LYS A 76 -11.02 -18.38 8.16
C LYS A 76 -11.69 -17.02 8.32
N LYS A 77 -13.01 -17.05 8.55
CA LYS A 77 -13.82 -15.83 8.75
C LYS A 77 -13.25 -14.89 9.83
N SER A 78 -12.71 -15.42 10.92
CA SER A 78 -12.08 -14.60 11.96
C SER A 78 -10.82 -13.88 11.50
N ASP A 79 -10.05 -14.51 10.60
CA ASP A 79 -8.75 -14.03 10.16
C ASP A 79 -8.94 -12.92 9.12
N ILE A 80 -9.85 -13.13 8.16
CA ILE A 80 -10.21 -12.09 7.18
C ILE A 80 -10.86 -10.87 7.84
N ILE A 81 -11.71 -11.06 8.86
CA ILE A 81 -12.29 -9.93 9.60
C ILE A 81 -11.20 -9.14 10.34
N ALA A 82 -10.28 -9.83 11.02
CA ALA A 82 -9.16 -9.18 11.70
C ALA A 82 -8.30 -8.39 10.71
N PHE A 83 -7.98 -8.98 9.55
CA PHE A 83 -7.23 -8.32 8.49
C PHE A 83 -7.96 -7.08 7.96
N ILE A 84 -9.26 -7.18 7.62
CA ILE A 84 -10.04 -6.07 7.05
C ILE A 84 -10.17 -4.91 8.04
N ILE A 85 -10.46 -5.19 9.31
CA ILE A 85 -10.56 -4.14 10.34
C ILE A 85 -9.23 -3.41 10.47
N SER A 86 -8.13 -4.15 10.60
CA SER A 86 -6.81 -3.56 10.70
C SER A 86 -6.38 -2.81 9.43
N LEU A 87 -6.75 -3.32 8.25
CA LEU A 87 -6.54 -2.65 6.97
C LEU A 87 -7.29 -1.31 6.94
N ALA A 88 -8.58 -1.29 7.29
CA ALA A 88 -9.38 -0.08 7.33
C ALA A 88 -8.82 0.97 8.29
N VAL A 89 -8.35 0.55 9.48
CA VAL A 89 -7.67 1.45 10.44
C VAL A 89 -6.37 2.01 9.84
N GLY A 90 -5.58 1.17 9.17
CA GLY A 90 -4.36 1.61 8.48
C GLY A 90 -4.65 2.64 7.39
N ILE A 91 -5.67 2.39 6.57
CA ILE A 91 -6.13 3.31 5.51
C ILE A 91 -6.58 4.64 6.09
N ALA A 92 -7.41 4.61 7.15
CA ALA A 92 -7.85 5.83 7.82
C ALA A 92 -6.66 6.62 8.38
N GLY A 93 -5.69 5.94 8.99
CA GLY A 93 -4.45 6.54 9.45
C GLY A 93 -3.66 7.22 8.33
N PHE A 94 -3.51 6.55 7.19
CA PHE A 94 -2.83 7.10 6.01
C PHE A 94 -3.56 8.34 5.47
N VAL A 95 -4.89 8.29 5.33
CA VAL A 95 -5.69 9.43 4.88
C VAL A 95 -5.54 10.63 5.81
N ILE A 96 -5.64 10.42 7.13
CA ILE A 96 -5.43 11.50 8.12
C ILE A 96 -4.01 12.07 8.03
N PHE A 97 -3.01 11.23 7.82
CA PHE A 97 -1.61 11.66 7.68
C PHE A 97 -1.41 12.52 6.43
N VAL A 98 -1.90 12.07 5.28
CA VAL A 98 -1.83 12.82 4.01
C VAL A 98 -2.56 14.16 4.12
N LEU A 99 -3.77 14.18 4.68
CA LEU A 99 -4.55 15.41 4.88
C LEU A 99 -3.91 16.43 5.84
N LYS A 100 -2.95 16.01 6.66
CA LYS A 100 -2.20 16.92 7.54
C LYS A 100 -0.94 17.47 6.88
N ILE A 101 -0.45 16.81 5.83
CA ILE A 101 0.76 17.18 5.11
C ILE A 101 0.43 18.05 3.90
N LEU A 102 -0.68 17.77 3.22
CA LEU A 102 -1.25 18.61 2.16
C LEU A 102 -1.97 19.84 2.73
#